data_AF-A0A0K8PEG6-F1
#
_entry.id   AF-A0A0K8PEG6-F1
#
_cell.length_a   1.000
_cell.length_b   1.000
_cell.length_c   1.000
_cell.angle_alpha   90.00
_cell.angle_beta   90.00
_cell.angle_gamma   90.00
#
_symmetry.space_group_name_H-M   'P 1'
#
loop_
_entity.id
_entity.type
_entity.pdbx_description
1 polymer ?
#
loop_
_entity_poly.entity_id
_entity_poly.type
_entity_poly.pdbx_seq_one_letter_code
_entity_poly.pdbx_strand_id
1 'polypeptide(L)'
;MERVDLMPPPDGDDSAHGASASGDSVPGASGHGDSVPGASGHGDSASGASAHGAPAPGASPHGDPAQDDPVAGGLAERADAYAAVPLLNCLLREVARPVSETGEHRVHHLPGGDRLLRVRGTRRPAEPEVRVAGGWHRVGHTELVKLVAEELRRHTGLSNHELPAEMIDSRDAVAALLAARARAIPPDDPYLRSEQCLLTGHTHHPAPKARGGGPAAGWLPYAPEAYARFPLTLLGLREDTVVEEGDTSPLDALGTAPPGYRLLPAHPWQLDLAGPELADAFADGRLVRLGTTAFDTWPTAAIRTLYAPGHDLFLKFSLDVRITNDIRRLWRHDLLALRRTDAAVCAAFETFEGPPAWLGDRGYRTADFAFEALAVLVRDGFEGRLLPGATPLLAAGLVEGFDGSPLDRTTDPEAWWAAYLAQVVPPVLTAFARHGVVIEAHLQNTLVAVDAGGTPVQALYRDAEGVKLLPDVERAAGWERLVYCLVVNHLGEIAGALAERHPGLDPWPAARRELARHDVPEISALLASPTLPGKTNLLLRWTGADGADARYLPLPNPLRCA
;
A
#
# COMPACT_ATOMS: atom_id res chain seq x y z
N MET A 1 -43.22 49.77 32.02
CA MET A 1 -44.48 49.66 32.79
C MET A 1 -44.98 48.24 32.56
N GLU A 2 -44.37 47.30 33.27
CA GLU A 2 -44.90 46.60 34.48
C GLU A 2 -45.44 45.24 34.01
N ARG A 3 -44.74 44.09 34.18
CA ARG A 3 -44.48 43.32 35.43
C ARG A 3 -45.75 43.23 36.29
N VAL A 4 -46.23 42.05 36.65
CA VAL A 4 -45.74 41.16 37.74
C VAL A 4 -46.53 39.83 37.59
N ASP A 5 -45.92 38.66 37.35
CA ASP A 5 -45.26 37.72 38.27
C ASP A 5 -46.14 37.17 39.41
N LEU A 6 -46.27 35.83 39.52
CA LEU A 6 -45.94 35.05 40.73
C LEU A 6 -46.16 33.52 40.54
N MET A 7 -45.01 32.84 40.61
CA MET A 7 -44.66 31.41 40.78
C MET A 7 -45.02 30.89 42.22
N PRO A 8 -44.65 29.68 42.75
CA PRO A 8 -44.02 28.43 42.23
C PRO A 8 -44.61 27.10 42.86
N PRO A 9 -43.85 26.00 43.21
CA PRO A 9 -43.91 24.64 42.64
C PRO A 9 -44.29 23.55 43.72
N PRO A 10 -44.05 22.21 43.58
CA PRO A 10 -42.71 21.58 43.60
C PRO A 10 -42.48 20.28 42.77
N ASP A 11 -41.19 20.06 42.48
CA ASP A 11 -40.33 18.85 42.54
C ASP A 11 -40.65 17.51 41.85
N GLY A 12 -39.67 17.05 41.06
CA GLY A 12 -39.50 15.69 40.58
C GLY A 12 -38.48 15.52 39.43
N ASP A 13 -37.19 15.61 39.76
CA ASP A 13 -36.00 14.89 39.24
C ASP A 13 -36.23 13.79 38.17
N ASP A 14 -35.33 13.48 37.23
CA ASP A 14 -33.99 13.97 36.90
C ASP A 14 -33.63 13.43 35.48
N SER A 15 -32.53 13.95 34.95
CA SER A 15 -32.04 13.95 33.58
C SER A 15 -31.20 12.73 33.14
N ALA A 16 -31.14 12.44 31.83
CA ALA A 16 -30.05 11.66 31.23
C ALA A 16 -29.88 11.91 29.71
N HIS A 17 -28.89 12.76 29.37
CA HIS A 17 -28.12 12.76 28.13
C HIS A 17 -26.77 12.06 28.41
N GLY A 18 -26.21 11.34 27.44
CA GLY A 18 -24.80 10.87 27.44
C GLY A 18 -24.50 10.09 26.16
N ALA A 19 -23.72 10.60 25.21
CA ALA A 19 -22.25 10.76 25.21
C ALA A 19 -21.52 9.41 25.11
N SER A 20 -21.01 9.12 23.91
CA SER A 20 -20.17 7.98 23.55
C SER A 20 -18.79 8.10 24.21
N ALA A 21 -18.43 7.13 25.05
CA ALA A 21 -17.17 7.09 25.76
C ALA A 21 -16.09 6.33 24.96
N SER A 22 -14.95 7.00 24.88
CA SER A 22 -13.59 6.53 24.57
C SER A 22 -13.12 5.44 25.54
N GLY A 23 -12.51 4.37 25.03
CA GLY A 23 -11.85 3.33 25.83
C GLY A 23 -10.42 3.73 26.22
N ASP A 24 -10.20 3.81 27.53
CA ASP A 24 -8.91 4.11 28.16
C ASP A 24 -7.91 2.96 28.10
N SER A 25 -6.64 3.35 27.97
CA SER A 25 -5.45 2.51 28.04
C SER A 25 -5.05 2.24 29.50
N VAL A 26 -4.66 1.00 29.82
CA VAL A 26 -4.08 0.65 31.13
C VAL A 26 -2.56 0.60 31.05
N PRO A 27 -1.81 1.26 31.96
CA PRO A 27 -0.36 1.12 32.06
C PRO A 27 0.03 0.08 33.15
N GLY A 28 0.92 -0.85 32.81
CA GLY A 28 1.53 -1.78 33.77
C GLY A 28 2.93 -1.33 34.18
N ALA A 29 3.08 -0.90 35.44
CA ALA A 29 4.34 -0.53 36.07
C ALA A 29 4.99 -1.71 36.81
N SER A 30 6.31 -1.64 36.91
CA SER A 30 7.28 -2.54 37.53
C SER A 30 7.35 -2.51 39.08
N GLY A 31 7.76 -3.63 39.70
CA GLY A 31 8.37 -3.72 41.05
C GLY A 31 8.47 -5.19 41.50
N HIS A 32 9.67 -5.81 41.55
CA HIS A 32 10.46 -6.11 42.78
C HIS A 32 9.58 -6.59 43.96
N GLY A 33 9.76 -7.73 44.62
CA GLY A 33 10.75 -8.81 44.65
C GLY A 33 10.57 -9.48 46.01
N ASP A 34 10.68 -10.81 46.13
CA ASP A 34 11.07 -11.45 47.38
C ASP A 34 11.45 -12.92 47.20
N SER A 35 12.37 -13.36 48.05
CA SER A 35 13.20 -14.55 47.93
C SER A 35 12.73 -15.70 48.84
N VAL A 36 12.74 -16.95 48.32
CA VAL A 36 13.38 -18.21 48.85
C VAL A 36 12.98 -18.70 50.28
N PRO A 37 13.10 -20.01 50.71
CA PRO A 37 13.66 -21.27 50.15
C PRO A 37 12.64 -22.44 50.11
N GLY A 38 12.87 -23.68 49.65
CA GLY A 38 14.06 -24.50 49.36
C GLY A 38 13.88 -25.90 49.99
N ALA A 39 14.14 -26.98 49.23
CA ALA A 39 14.46 -28.38 49.64
C ALA A 39 14.07 -29.33 48.47
N SER A 40 14.97 -29.87 47.65
CA SER A 40 15.99 -30.94 47.86
C SER A 40 15.48 -32.38 47.67
N GLY A 41 16.22 -33.15 46.87
CA GLY A 41 16.11 -34.61 46.67
C GLY A 41 16.32 -35.00 45.19
N HIS A 42 17.56 -35.15 44.71
CA HIS A 42 18.33 -36.42 44.58
C HIS A 42 17.75 -37.37 43.53
N GLY A 43 18.41 -37.56 42.38
CA GLY A 43 19.39 -38.64 42.11
C GLY A 43 18.71 -39.60 41.10
N ASP A 44 19.29 -40.11 40.02
CA ASP A 44 20.64 -40.63 39.82
C ASP A 44 21.04 -40.63 38.33
N SER A 45 22.35 -40.77 38.16
CA SER A 45 23.17 -40.83 36.96
C SER A 45 23.46 -42.27 36.52
N ALA A 46 23.82 -42.45 35.23
CA ALA A 46 24.81 -43.39 34.66
C ALA A 46 24.61 -43.46 33.12
N SER A 47 25.51 -43.11 32.20
CA SER A 47 26.96 -43.34 31.98
C SER A 47 27.23 -44.38 30.87
N GLY A 48 28.23 -44.08 30.03
CA GLY A 48 28.92 -45.00 29.11
C GLY A 48 28.66 -44.71 27.62
N ALA A 49 29.65 -44.59 26.73
CA ALA A 49 31.10 -44.61 26.83
C ALA A 49 31.69 -44.02 25.54
N SER A 50 32.88 -43.44 25.67
CA SER A 50 33.73 -42.87 24.62
C SER A 50 34.60 -43.93 23.93
N ALA A 51 35.05 -43.63 22.71
CA ALA A 51 36.25 -44.22 22.12
C ALA A 51 37.09 -43.13 21.44
N HIS A 52 38.37 -43.11 21.81
CA HIS A 52 39.41 -42.13 21.45
C HIS A 52 40.08 -42.42 20.09
N GLY A 53 40.55 -41.34 19.45
CA GLY A 53 41.66 -41.32 18.50
C GLY A 53 42.27 -39.91 18.43
N ALA A 54 43.57 -39.77 18.70
CA ALA A 54 44.34 -38.52 18.82
C ALA A 54 45.35 -38.36 17.63
N PRO A 55 46.27 -37.35 17.57
CA PRO A 55 46.03 -35.91 17.37
C PRO A 55 46.99 -35.19 16.34
N ALA A 56 46.73 -33.87 16.14
CA ALA A 56 47.63 -32.74 15.77
C ALA A 56 47.93 -32.43 14.27
N PRO A 57 48.33 -31.18 13.88
CA PRO A 57 48.58 -29.95 14.69
C PRO A 57 47.80 -28.70 14.22
N GLY A 58 47.95 -27.60 14.96
CA GLY A 58 47.09 -26.41 14.90
C GLY A 58 47.37 -25.39 13.80
N ALA A 59 46.40 -24.49 13.66
CA ALA A 59 46.53 -23.18 13.04
C ALA A 59 45.67 -22.17 13.84
N SER A 60 46.29 -21.08 14.25
CA SER A 60 45.70 -19.96 14.99
C SER A 60 44.65 -19.18 14.16
N PRO A 61 43.80 -18.36 14.82
CA PRO A 61 42.65 -17.71 14.20
C PRO A 61 43.07 -16.37 13.59
N HIS A 62 43.17 -16.32 12.27
CA HIS A 62 43.12 -15.08 11.50
C HIS A 62 42.17 -15.29 10.34
N GLY A 63 40.88 -15.07 10.61
CA GLY A 63 39.89 -14.88 9.55
C GLY A 63 40.12 -13.50 8.94
N ASP A 64 40.48 -13.48 7.66
CA ASP A 64 40.53 -12.27 6.83
C ASP A 64 39.20 -11.50 6.91
N PRO A 65 39.22 -10.15 6.83
CA PRO A 65 38.01 -9.36 6.73
C PRO A 65 37.28 -9.74 5.44
N ALA A 66 35.95 -9.80 5.54
CA ALA A 66 35.02 -10.12 4.46
C ALA A 66 35.51 -9.61 3.09
N GLN A 67 35.78 -10.54 2.17
CA GLN A 67 35.81 -10.20 0.76
C GLN A 67 34.39 -9.81 0.38
N ASP A 68 34.16 -8.50 0.25
CA ASP A 68 32.94 -7.94 -0.32
C ASP A 68 32.76 -8.53 -1.73
N ASP A 69 31.76 -9.39 -1.89
CA ASP A 69 31.30 -9.82 -3.19
C ASP A 69 30.84 -8.56 -3.96
N PRO A 70 31.49 -8.19 -5.08
CA PRO A 70 31.17 -6.96 -5.80
C PRO A 70 29.72 -6.96 -6.33
N VAL A 71 29.12 -8.13 -6.53
CA VAL A 71 27.70 -8.26 -6.86
C VAL A 71 26.82 -7.95 -5.64
N ALA A 72 27.21 -8.41 -4.45
CA ALA A 72 26.54 -8.09 -3.19
C ALA A 72 26.68 -6.60 -2.82
N GLY A 73 27.85 -6.00 -3.04
CA GLY A 73 28.09 -4.57 -2.86
C GLY A 73 27.17 -3.70 -3.73
N GLY A 74 27.02 -4.04 -5.01
CA GLY A 74 26.11 -3.34 -5.92
C GLY A 74 24.62 -3.50 -5.57
N LEU A 75 24.21 -4.62 -4.98
CA LEU A 75 22.82 -4.82 -4.52
C LEU A 75 22.49 -3.97 -3.30
N ALA A 76 23.42 -3.82 -2.35
CA ALA A 76 23.25 -2.99 -1.17
C ALA A 76 23.09 -1.51 -1.54
N GLU A 77 23.94 -0.98 -2.43
CA GLU A 77 23.84 0.40 -2.91
C GLU A 77 22.52 0.67 -3.65
N ARG A 78 22.06 -0.29 -4.46
CA ARG A 78 20.76 -0.18 -5.14
C ARG A 78 19.61 -0.19 -4.13
N ALA A 79 19.66 -1.04 -3.12
CA ALA A 79 18.65 -1.07 -2.06
C ALA A 79 18.56 0.27 -1.31
N ASP A 80 19.72 0.85 -0.97
CA ASP A 80 19.81 2.18 -0.39
C ASP A 80 19.18 3.25 -1.29
N ALA A 81 19.49 3.23 -2.59
CA ALA A 81 18.93 4.18 -3.56
C ALA A 81 17.40 4.06 -3.67
N TYR A 82 16.85 2.85 -3.75
CA TYR A 82 15.41 2.61 -3.79
C TYR A 82 14.70 3.04 -2.49
N ALA A 83 15.30 2.78 -1.33
CA ALA A 83 14.72 3.11 -0.04
C ALA A 83 14.85 4.60 0.33
N ALA A 84 15.90 5.28 -0.17
CA ALA A 84 16.11 6.71 0.07
C ALA A 84 15.05 7.57 -0.62
N VAL A 85 14.62 7.22 -1.85
CA VAL A 85 13.61 7.98 -2.62
C VAL A 85 12.35 8.30 -1.82
N PRO A 86 11.61 7.30 -1.29
CA PRO A 86 10.35 7.57 -0.61
C PRO A 86 10.54 8.30 0.73
N LEU A 87 11.63 8.03 1.45
CA LEU A 87 11.98 8.71 2.68
C LEU A 87 12.32 10.19 2.45
N LEU A 88 13.12 10.49 1.42
CA LEU A 88 13.46 11.86 1.03
C LEU A 88 12.22 12.61 0.53
N ASN A 89 11.41 12.03 -0.37
CA ASN A 89 10.18 12.65 -0.82
C ASN A 89 9.27 13.04 0.35
N CYS A 90 9.10 12.15 1.33
CA CYS A 90 8.39 12.43 2.56
C CYS A 90 9.00 13.60 3.35
N LEU A 91 10.29 13.54 3.66
CA LEU A 91 10.99 14.57 4.43
C LEU A 91 10.92 15.95 3.76
N LEU A 92 11.22 15.98 2.46
CA LEU A 92 11.29 17.20 1.65
C LEU A 92 9.92 17.86 1.48
N ARG A 93 8.87 17.05 1.37
CA ARG A 93 7.49 17.52 1.21
C ARG A 93 6.86 17.98 2.52
N GLU A 94 7.14 17.27 3.61
CA GLU A 94 6.36 17.40 4.85
C GLU A 94 7.03 18.27 5.92
N VAL A 95 8.36 18.40 5.89
CA VAL A 95 9.12 19.05 6.98
C VAL A 95 10.14 20.06 6.45
N ALA A 96 10.91 19.70 5.42
CA ALA A 96 12.01 20.54 4.95
C ALA A 96 11.51 21.80 4.21
N ARG A 97 12.33 22.85 4.22
CA ARG A 97 12.06 24.11 3.51
C ARG A 97 13.02 24.26 2.33
N PRO A 98 12.55 24.52 1.09
CA PRO A 98 13.45 24.76 -0.03
C PRO A 98 14.28 26.04 0.19
N VAL A 99 15.56 25.99 -0.17
CA VAL A 99 16.51 27.12 -0.03
C VAL A 99 17.00 27.59 -1.39
N SER A 100 17.53 26.67 -2.20
CA SER A 100 18.08 27.00 -3.51
C SER A 100 18.15 25.78 -4.42
N GLU A 101 18.23 26.02 -5.73
CA GLU A 101 18.45 24.99 -6.74
C GLU A 101 19.66 25.43 -7.59
N THR A 102 20.68 24.58 -7.67
CA THR A 102 21.93 24.85 -8.40
C THR A 102 22.31 23.65 -9.25
N GLY A 103 22.15 23.77 -10.57
CA GLY A 103 22.33 22.65 -11.49
C GLY A 103 21.38 21.52 -11.11
N GLU A 104 21.92 20.33 -10.87
CA GLU A 104 21.14 19.16 -10.45
C GLU A 104 20.88 19.06 -8.95
N HIS A 105 21.49 19.94 -8.13
CA HIS A 105 21.37 19.89 -6.68
C HIS A 105 20.27 20.82 -6.18
N ARG A 106 19.42 20.30 -5.30
CA ARG A 106 18.40 21.05 -4.57
C ARG A 106 18.74 21.07 -3.11
N VAL A 107 18.83 22.28 -2.54
CA VAL A 107 19.19 22.50 -1.14
C VAL A 107 17.94 22.83 -0.35
N HIS A 108 17.78 22.14 0.78
CA HIS A 108 16.68 22.28 1.72
C HIS A 108 17.22 22.52 3.13
N HIS A 109 16.49 23.31 3.90
CA HIS A 109 16.71 23.55 5.32
C HIS A 109 15.85 22.59 6.14
N LEU A 110 16.49 21.90 7.08
CA LEU A 110 15.86 21.05 8.09
C LEU A 110 15.70 21.88 9.37
N PRO A 111 14.49 22.40 9.67
CA PRO A 111 14.29 23.41 10.70
C PRO A 111 14.50 22.91 12.13
N GLY A 112 14.24 21.64 12.41
CA GLY A 112 14.38 21.06 13.74
C GLY A 112 15.84 21.02 14.19
N GLY A 113 16.75 20.57 13.32
CA GLY A 113 18.18 20.48 13.59
C GLY A 113 19.03 21.67 13.12
N ASP A 114 18.42 22.66 12.46
CA ASP A 114 19.10 23.77 11.78
C ASP A 114 20.22 23.29 10.84
N ARG A 115 19.89 22.32 9.97
CA ARG A 115 20.85 21.70 9.03
C ARG A 115 20.46 22.00 7.58
N LEU A 116 21.44 21.99 6.68
CA LEU A 116 21.19 21.98 5.24
C LEU A 116 21.36 20.57 4.70
N LEU A 117 20.35 20.10 3.99
CA LEU A 117 20.34 18.86 3.21
C LEU A 117 20.33 19.24 1.74
N ARG A 118 21.20 18.64 0.92
CA ARG A 118 21.06 18.69 -0.54
C ARG A 118 20.80 17.31 -1.11
N VAL A 119 20.03 17.27 -2.18
CA VAL A 119 19.71 16.05 -2.95
C VAL A 119 19.83 16.33 -4.43
N ARG A 120 19.92 15.29 -5.26
CA ARG A 120 19.77 15.36 -6.71
C ARG A 120 18.40 14.86 -7.14
N GLY A 121 17.88 15.37 -8.24
CA GLY A 121 16.61 14.92 -8.80
C GLY A 121 15.39 15.48 -8.07
N THR A 122 14.20 15.13 -8.57
CA THR A 122 12.93 15.76 -8.16
C THR A 122 11.94 14.72 -7.66
N ARG A 123 11.40 13.89 -8.56
CA ARG A 123 10.47 12.80 -8.28
C ARG A 123 11.14 11.63 -7.57
N ARG A 124 12.40 11.37 -7.93
CA ARG A 124 13.26 10.34 -7.34
C ARG A 124 14.51 10.99 -6.75
N PRO A 125 14.38 11.72 -5.63
CA PRO A 125 15.52 12.37 -5.00
C PRO A 125 16.56 11.32 -4.57
N ALA A 126 17.83 11.60 -4.86
CA ALA A 126 18.94 10.70 -4.65
C ALA A 126 20.17 11.43 -4.09
N GLU A 127 21.17 10.65 -3.69
CA GLU A 127 22.48 11.15 -3.22
C GLU A 127 22.37 12.23 -2.13
N PRO A 128 21.68 11.95 -1.00
CA PRO A 128 21.52 12.95 0.05
C PRO A 128 22.85 13.32 0.68
N GLU A 129 23.09 14.61 0.84
CA GLU A 129 24.27 15.15 1.49
C GLU A 129 23.91 16.20 2.54
N VAL A 130 24.52 16.14 3.72
CA VAL A 130 24.31 17.12 4.78
C VAL A 130 25.50 18.07 4.84
N ARG A 131 25.22 19.35 5.07
CA ARG A 131 26.26 20.36 5.29
C ARG A 131 26.80 20.23 6.71
N VAL A 132 28.11 20.07 6.84
CA VAL A 132 28.85 20.11 8.11
C VAL A 132 30.06 21.04 7.98
N ALA A 133 30.78 21.26 9.08
CA ALA A 133 32.03 22.01 9.07
C ALA A 133 33.05 21.31 8.14
N GLY A 134 33.36 21.94 7.00
CA GLY A 134 34.30 21.41 6.00
C GLY A 134 33.68 21.03 4.65
N GLY A 135 32.34 20.98 4.51
CA GLY A 135 31.71 20.74 3.21
C GLY A 135 30.40 19.96 3.26
N TRP A 136 29.98 19.50 2.08
CA TRP A 136 28.87 18.57 1.92
C TRP A 136 29.38 17.13 2.10
N HIS A 137 28.64 16.32 2.85
CA HIS A 137 29.00 14.93 3.13
C HIS A 137 27.84 14.02 2.78
N ARG A 138 28.12 12.97 1.99
CA ARG A 138 27.13 11.97 1.58
C ARG A 138 26.65 11.18 2.78
N VAL A 139 25.35 10.88 2.76
CA VAL A 139 24.64 10.20 3.83
C VAL A 139 24.11 8.87 3.29
N GLY A 140 24.48 7.76 3.92
CA GLY A 140 23.92 6.44 3.60
C GLY A 140 22.49 6.29 4.13
N HIS A 141 21.76 5.23 3.73
CA HIS A 141 20.36 5.08 4.13
C HIS A 141 20.17 5.05 5.67
N THR A 142 20.99 4.31 6.39
CA THR A 142 20.93 4.23 7.86
C THR A 142 21.17 5.59 8.52
N GLU A 143 22.08 6.39 7.99
CA GLU A 143 22.36 7.75 8.49
C GLU A 143 21.22 8.71 8.15
N LEU A 144 20.59 8.55 6.98
CA LEU A 144 19.40 9.30 6.59
C LEU A 144 18.23 9.01 7.54
N VAL A 145 18.01 7.74 7.90
CA VAL A 145 16.99 7.36 8.90
C VAL A 145 17.26 8.05 10.24
N LYS A 146 18.51 8.06 10.71
CA LYS A 146 18.89 8.77 11.96
C LYS A 146 18.65 10.27 11.85
N LEU A 147 19.02 10.89 10.72
CA LEU A 147 18.78 12.31 10.45
C LEU A 147 17.30 12.64 10.49
N VAL A 148 16.46 11.85 9.81
CA VAL A 148 15.00 12.04 9.77
C VAL A 148 14.40 11.89 11.16
N ALA A 149 14.77 10.85 11.91
CA ALA A 149 14.26 10.64 13.27
C ALA A 149 14.65 11.78 14.23
N GLU A 150 15.90 12.26 14.13
CA GLU A 150 16.38 13.40 14.91
C GLU A 150 15.63 14.70 14.55
N GLU A 151 15.42 14.93 13.25
CA GLU A 151 14.68 16.07 12.74
C GLU A 151 13.22 16.05 13.20
N LEU A 152 12.53 14.92 13.05
CA LEU A 152 11.13 14.76 13.47
C LEU A 152 10.97 14.90 14.99
N ARG A 153 11.91 14.38 15.78
CA ARG A 153 11.89 14.55 17.24
C ARG A 153 11.97 16.02 17.64
N ARG A 154 12.85 16.80 16.99
CA ARG A 154 12.97 18.24 17.26
C ARG A 154 11.79 19.04 16.70
N HIS A 155 11.27 18.65 15.54
CA HIS A 155 10.17 19.33 14.88
C HIS A 155 8.83 19.14 15.61
N THR A 156 8.58 17.93 16.13
CA THR A 156 7.29 17.58 16.75
C THR A 156 7.33 17.55 18.27
N GLY A 157 8.53 17.44 18.87
CA GLY A 157 8.69 17.20 20.31
C GLY A 157 8.39 15.76 20.76
N LEU A 158 8.03 14.87 19.83
CA LEU A 158 7.65 13.48 20.10
C LEU A 158 8.78 12.52 19.72
N SER A 159 8.87 11.38 20.41
CA SER A 159 9.79 10.29 20.07
C SER A 159 9.02 9.09 19.52
N ASN A 160 9.57 8.44 18.50
CA ASN A 160 9.03 7.22 17.92
C ASN A 160 10.17 6.25 17.63
N HIS A 161 10.13 5.07 18.23
CA HIS A 161 11.16 4.04 18.09
C HIS A 161 10.81 2.99 17.03
N GLU A 162 9.53 2.86 16.68
CA GLU A 162 9.05 1.87 15.71
C GLU A 162 9.36 2.31 14.28
N LEU A 163 9.04 3.57 13.93
CA LEU A 163 9.15 4.03 12.55
C LEU A 163 10.59 3.98 11.99
N PRO A 164 11.64 4.37 12.73
CA PRO A 164 13.01 4.18 12.25
C PRO A 164 13.37 2.71 11.97
N ALA A 165 12.87 1.77 12.77
CA ALA A 165 13.06 0.35 12.52
C ALA A 165 12.32 -0.08 11.24
N GLU A 166 11.07 0.35 11.06
CA GLU A 166 10.30 0.09 9.83
C GLU A 166 11.00 0.65 8.57
N MET A 167 11.63 1.83 8.66
CA MET A 167 12.40 2.40 7.54
C MET A 167 13.60 1.52 7.17
N ILE A 168 14.32 0.98 8.17
CA ILE A 168 15.43 0.05 7.94
C ILE A 168 14.90 -1.27 7.37
N ASP A 169 13.84 -1.84 7.95
CA ASP A 169 13.20 -3.07 7.47
C ASP A 169 12.71 -2.91 6.03
N SER A 170 12.19 -1.74 5.66
CA SER A 170 11.78 -1.44 4.28
C SER A 170 12.96 -1.50 3.32
N ARG A 171 14.14 -0.98 3.71
CA ARG A 171 15.36 -1.07 2.90
C ARG A 171 15.86 -2.50 2.78
N ASP A 172 15.83 -3.26 3.86
CA ASP A 172 16.29 -4.66 3.85
C ASP A 172 15.34 -5.57 3.08
N ALA A 173 14.03 -5.28 3.10
CA ALA A 173 13.06 -5.91 2.22
C ALA A 173 13.40 -5.64 0.75
N VAL A 174 13.76 -4.40 0.37
CA VAL A 174 14.22 -4.09 -0.99
C VAL A 174 15.49 -4.86 -1.33
N ALA A 175 16.46 -4.96 -0.43
CA ALA A 175 17.68 -5.74 -0.66
C ALA A 175 17.38 -7.23 -0.93
N ALA A 176 16.49 -7.84 -0.13
CA ALA A 176 16.04 -9.21 -0.34
C ALA A 176 15.30 -9.39 -1.68
N LEU A 177 14.44 -8.44 -2.06
CA LEU A 177 13.75 -8.44 -3.34
C LEU A 177 14.72 -8.35 -4.52
N LEU A 178 15.69 -7.44 -4.46
CA LEU A 178 16.71 -7.29 -5.51
C LEU A 178 17.56 -8.55 -5.66
N ALA A 179 17.96 -9.18 -4.54
CA ALA A 179 18.70 -10.43 -4.54
C ALA A 179 17.89 -11.59 -5.16
N ALA A 180 16.59 -11.66 -4.86
CA ALA A 180 15.69 -12.65 -5.45
C ALA A 180 15.52 -12.45 -6.97
N ARG A 181 15.26 -11.21 -7.38
CA ARG A 181 15.10 -10.83 -8.80
C ARG A 181 16.33 -11.13 -9.63
N ALA A 182 17.53 -10.93 -9.09
CA ALA A 182 18.77 -11.22 -9.79
C ALA A 182 18.91 -12.70 -10.21
N ARG A 183 18.11 -13.59 -9.60
CA ARG A 183 18.10 -15.04 -9.87
C ARG A 183 16.82 -15.52 -10.55
N ALA A 184 15.91 -14.60 -10.88
CA ALA A 184 14.60 -14.91 -11.46
C ALA A 184 14.48 -14.33 -12.87
N ILE A 185 13.70 -15.01 -13.71
CA ILE A 185 13.37 -14.53 -15.05
C ILE A 185 12.12 -13.65 -14.93
N PRO A 186 12.18 -12.38 -15.38
CA PRO A 186 11.00 -11.53 -15.44
C PRO A 186 9.88 -12.15 -16.28
N PRO A 187 8.59 -11.93 -15.93
CA PRO A 187 7.49 -12.42 -16.74
C PRO A 187 7.45 -11.71 -18.10
N ASP A 188 7.09 -12.46 -19.15
CA ASP A 188 6.88 -11.93 -20.50
C ASP A 188 5.59 -11.11 -20.62
N ASP A 189 4.57 -11.46 -19.81
CA ASP A 189 3.29 -10.77 -19.77
C ASP A 189 3.46 -9.31 -19.27
N PRO A 190 3.11 -8.29 -20.08
CA PRO A 190 3.30 -6.89 -19.70
C PRO A 190 2.40 -6.44 -18.54
N TYR A 191 1.18 -6.99 -18.43
CA TYR A 191 0.31 -6.71 -17.30
C TYR A 191 0.97 -7.17 -16.00
N LEU A 192 1.41 -8.43 -15.96
CA LEU A 192 2.09 -9.00 -14.81
C LEU A 192 3.38 -8.25 -14.49
N ARG A 193 4.17 -7.90 -15.51
CA ARG A 193 5.39 -7.10 -15.34
C ARG A 193 5.10 -5.75 -14.70
N SER A 194 4.02 -5.07 -15.10
CA SER A 194 3.62 -3.78 -14.53
C SER A 194 3.17 -3.87 -13.07
N GLU A 195 2.51 -4.97 -12.67
CA GLU A 195 2.14 -5.25 -11.28
C GLU A 195 3.35 -5.61 -10.41
N GLN A 196 4.36 -6.26 -11.00
CA GLN A 196 5.51 -6.83 -10.31
C GLN A 196 6.80 -5.99 -10.39
N CYS A 197 6.75 -4.77 -10.94
CA CYS A 197 7.92 -3.91 -11.06
C CYS A 197 8.13 -2.94 -9.89
N LEU A 198 7.15 -2.77 -8.99
CA LEU A 198 7.14 -1.74 -7.95
C LEU A 198 8.17 -1.98 -6.83
N LEU A 199 9.47 -1.84 -7.09
CA LEU A 199 10.53 -2.01 -6.08
C LEU A 199 10.52 -0.88 -5.04
N THR A 200 10.27 0.35 -5.49
CA THR A 200 10.19 1.54 -4.61
C THR A 200 8.95 1.52 -3.72
N GLY A 201 7.84 0.97 -4.23
CA GLY A 201 6.53 1.08 -3.57
C GLY A 201 5.99 2.51 -3.59
N HIS A 202 5.23 2.89 -2.58
CA HIS A 202 4.62 4.22 -2.49
C HIS A 202 5.70 5.30 -2.30
N THR A 203 5.89 6.16 -3.30
CA THR A 203 6.97 7.18 -3.38
C THR A 203 6.90 8.27 -2.32
N HIS A 204 5.82 8.33 -1.56
CA HIS A 204 5.59 9.29 -0.48
C HIS A 204 5.13 8.61 0.82
N HIS A 205 5.78 7.51 1.20
CA HIS A 205 5.58 6.84 2.48
C HIS A 205 6.95 6.46 3.04
N PRO A 206 7.26 6.64 4.34
CA PRO A 206 8.62 6.46 4.87
C PRO A 206 9.19 5.04 4.76
N ALA A 207 8.33 4.03 4.81
CA ALA A 207 8.71 2.62 4.84
C ALA A 207 7.79 1.77 3.93
N PRO A 208 7.76 2.01 2.61
CA PRO A 208 6.73 1.46 1.73
C PRO A 208 6.85 -0.04 1.48
N LYS A 209 8.01 -0.63 1.81
CA LYS A 209 8.30 -2.06 1.65
C LYS A 209 8.45 -2.80 2.97
N ALA A 210 8.20 -2.15 4.11
CA ALA A 210 8.10 -2.84 5.38
C ALA A 210 6.98 -3.88 5.35
N ARG A 211 7.23 -5.06 5.92
CA ARG A 211 6.33 -6.23 5.95
C ARG A 211 6.14 -6.79 7.36
N GLY A 212 6.02 -5.89 8.35
CA GLY A 212 5.76 -6.27 9.74
C GLY A 212 6.94 -6.93 10.48
N GLY A 213 8.19 -6.70 10.05
CA GLY A 213 9.40 -7.14 10.77
C GLY A 213 9.74 -8.63 10.71
N GLY A 214 8.97 -9.44 9.97
CA GLY A 214 9.24 -10.87 9.80
C GLY A 214 10.42 -11.18 8.86
N PRO A 215 11.08 -12.36 8.99
CA PRO A 215 12.20 -12.73 8.13
C PRO A 215 11.79 -12.84 6.67
N ALA A 216 12.70 -12.45 5.76
CA ALA A 216 12.44 -12.45 4.31
C ALA A 216 11.92 -13.79 3.77
N ALA A 217 12.45 -14.91 4.28
CA ALA A 217 12.01 -16.24 3.88
C ALA A 217 10.51 -16.51 4.06
N GLY A 218 9.85 -15.84 5.02
CA GLY A 218 8.43 -16.02 5.29
C GLY A 218 7.49 -15.29 4.31
N TRP A 219 7.96 -14.21 3.67
CA TRP A 219 7.11 -13.40 2.78
C TRP A 219 7.59 -13.36 1.32
N LEU A 220 8.86 -13.65 1.07
CA LEU A 220 9.48 -13.59 -0.26
C LEU A 220 8.81 -14.52 -1.28
N PRO A 221 8.37 -15.75 -0.93
CA PRO A 221 7.62 -16.62 -1.84
C PRO A 221 6.31 -16.01 -2.35
N TYR A 222 5.80 -14.96 -1.69
CA TYR A 222 4.53 -14.31 -2.01
C TYR A 222 4.72 -12.87 -2.52
N ALA A 223 5.97 -12.44 -2.74
CA ALA A 223 6.29 -11.07 -3.10
C ALA A 223 6.16 -10.83 -4.62
N PRO A 224 5.25 -9.95 -5.09
CA PRO A 224 5.11 -9.65 -6.51
C PRO A 224 6.42 -9.14 -7.10
N GLU A 225 7.18 -8.34 -6.35
CA GLU A 225 8.44 -7.76 -6.79
C GLU A 225 9.54 -8.81 -6.95
N ALA A 226 9.40 -10.02 -6.39
CA ALA A 226 10.32 -11.13 -6.63
C ALA A 226 9.90 -12.01 -7.83
N TYR A 227 8.92 -11.56 -8.62
CA TYR A 227 8.27 -12.35 -9.67
C TYR A 227 7.63 -13.64 -9.15
N ALA A 228 7.13 -13.58 -7.91
CA ALA A 228 6.49 -14.72 -7.28
C ALA A 228 5.25 -15.17 -8.08
N ARG A 229 5.05 -16.49 -8.05
CA ARG A 229 3.84 -17.21 -8.46
C ARG A 229 3.74 -18.45 -7.58
N PHE A 230 2.55 -18.76 -7.13
CA PHE A 230 2.35 -19.88 -6.19
C PHE A 230 0.92 -20.40 -6.25
N PRO A 231 0.71 -21.70 -5.96
CA PRO A 231 -0.63 -22.24 -5.88
C PRO A 231 -1.30 -21.80 -4.56
N LEU A 232 -2.61 -21.62 -4.59
CA LEU A 232 -3.40 -21.31 -3.40
C LEU A 232 -3.55 -22.55 -2.53
N THR A 233 -3.64 -22.37 -1.21
CA THR A 233 -4.08 -23.45 -0.33
C THR A 233 -5.60 -23.60 -0.46
N LEU A 234 -6.09 -24.83 -0.54
CA LEU A 234 -7.52 -25.14 -0.57
C LEU A 234 -7.94 -25.73 0.78
N LEU A 235 -8.97 -25.15 1.37
CA LEU A 235 -9.60 -25.62 2.59
C LEU A 235 -11.03 -26.08 2.29
N GLY A 236 -11.50 -27.07 3.05
CA GLY A 236 -12.92 -27.35 3.19
C GLY A 236 -13.40 -26.64 4.45
N LEU A 237 -14.34 -25.71 4.29
CA LEU A 237 -15.03 -25.04 5.39
C LEU A 237 -16.37 -25.72 5.62
N ARG A 238 -16.64 -26.16 6.86
CA ARG A 238 -17.88 -26.88 7.19
C ARG A 238 -19.12 -26.03 6.85
N GLU A 239 -20.07 -26.61 6.13
CA GLU A 239 -21.18 -25.89 5.49
C GLU A 239 -21.98 -24.97 6.42
N ASP A 240 -22.20 -25.38 7.67
CA ASP A 240 -22.98 -24.62 8.65
C ASP A 240 -22.23 -23.44 9.30
N THR A 241 -20.95 -23.27 9.00
CA THR A 241 -20.12 -22.13 9.47
C THR A 241 -19.82 -21.12 8.36
N VAL A 242 -20.28 -21.40 7.12
CA VAL A 242 -20.00 -20.57 5.95
C VAL A 242 -20.79 -19.28 6.02
N VAL A 243 -20.09 -18.16 5.81
CA VAL A 243 -20.71 -16.86 5.56
C VAL A 243 -20.32 -16.38 4.18
N GLU A 244 -21.31 -16.09 3.33
CA GLU A 244 -21.08 -15.58 1.99
C GLU A 244 -22.15 -14.57 1.57
N GLU A 245 -21.75 -13.65 0.69
CA GLU A 245 -22.63 -12.66 0.10
C GLU A 245 -22.18 -12.40 -1.35
N GLY A 246 -23.15 -12.15 -2.25
CA GLY A 246 -22.87 -11.95 -3.67
C GLY A 246 -22.64 -13.26 -4.43
N ASP A 247 -21.96 -13.19 -5.57
CA ASP A 247 -21.61 -14.36 -6.37
C ASP A 247 -20.23 -14.89 -5.98
N THR A 248 -20.22 -16.00 -5.25
CA THR A 248 -19.02 -16.74 -4.83
C THR A 248 -18.80 -18.02 -5.63
N SER A 249 -19.65 -18.30 -6.63
CA SER A 249 -19.56 -19.53 -7.43
C SER A 249 -18.22 -19.74 -8.13
N PRO A 250 -17.45 -18.70 -8.53
CA PRO A 250 -16.10 -18.92 -9.07
C PRO A 250 -15.12 -19.61 -8.11
N LEU A 251 -15.33 -19.48 -6.79
CA LEU A 251 -14.49 -20.16 -5.80
C LEU A 251 -14.62 -21.67 -5.90
N ASP A 252 -15.83 -22.18 -6.18
CA ASP A 252 -16.13 -23.60 -6.26
C ASP A 252 -15.48 -24.27 -7.48
N ALA A 253 -15.06 -23.50 -8.48
CA ALA A 253 -14.34 -23.97 -9.65
C ALA A 253 -12.83 -24.17 -9.43
N LEU A 254 -12.29 -23.76 -8.27
CA LEU A 254 -10.86 -23.82 -7.97
C LEU A 254 -10.39 -25.21 -7.48
N GLY A 255 -11.32 -26.12 -7.19
CA GLY A 255 -11.03 -27.44 -6.62
C GLY A 255 -12.30 -28.23 -6.32
N THR A 256 -12.21 -29.22 -5.42
CA THR A 256 -13.37 -30.03 -5.02
C THR A 256 -13.40 -30.19 -3.51
N ALA A 257 -14.52 -29.82 -2.88
CA ALA A 257 -14.76 -30.03 -1.47
C ALA A 257 -15.53 -31.36 -1.22
N PRO A 258 -15.26 -32.07 -0.12
CA PRO A 258 -16.03 -33.25 0.27
C PRO A 258 -17.45 -32.86 0.71
N PRO A 259 -18.42 -33.81 0.73
CA PRO A 259 -19.77 -33.55 1.22
C PRO A 259 -19.79 -32.96 2.63
N GLY A 260 -20.62 -31.93 2.85
CA GLY A 260 -20.73 -31.20 4.12
C GLY A 260 -19.70 -30.07 4.29
N TYR A 261 -18.88 -29.82 3.26
CA TYR A 261 -17.92 -28.71 3.24
C TYR A 261 -18.07 -27.88 1.97
N ARG A 262 -17.87 -26.57 2.10
CA ARG A 262 -17.69 -25.63 0.98
C ARG A 262 -16.21 -25.38 0.75
N LEU A 263 -15.84 -25.19 -0.51
CA LEU A 263 -14.46 -24.88 -0.87
C LEU A 263 -14.10 -23.46 -0.43
N LEU A 264 -12.97 -23.29 0.24
CA LEU A 264 -12.44 -22.00 0.66
C LEU A 264 -10.96 -21.92 0.29
N PRO A 265 -10.58 -21.19 -0.76
CA PRO A 265 -9.17 -20.91 -1.01
C PRO A 265 -8.62 -19.98 0.08
N ALA A 266 -7.35 -20.16 0.43
CA ALA A 266 -6.65 -19.34 1.41
C ALA A 266 -5.28 -18.93 0.87
N HIS A 267 -4.90 -17.69 1.13
CA HIS A 267 -3.53 -17.22 0.90
C HIS A 267 -2.59 -17.95 1.87
N PRO A 268 -1.55 -18.68 1.39
CA PRO A 268 -0.71 -19.49 2.27
C PRO A 268 -0.06 -18.68 3.42
N TRP A 269 0.46 -17.49 3.12
CA TRP A 269 1.00 -16.59 4.15
C TRP A 269 -0.03 -16.21 5.24
N GLN A 270 -1.26 -15.89 4.86
CA GLN A 270 -2.29 -15.56 5.84
C GLN A 270 -2.64 -16.77 6.72
N LEU A 271 -2.66 -17.97 6.13
CA LEU A 271 -2.93 -19.19 6.88
C LEU A 271 -1.84 -19.49 7.92
N ASP A 272 -0.58 -19.16 7.61
CA ASP A 272 0.53 -19.27 8.56
C ASP A 272 0.41 -18.23 9.69
N LEU A 273 0.04 -16.98 9.35
CA LEU A 273 -0.15 -15.89 10.32
C LEU A 273 -1.33 -16.16 11.26
N ALA A 274 -2.45 -16.65 10.72
CA ALA A 274 -3.67 -16.97 11.47
C ALA A 274 -3.63 -18.37 12.11
N GLY A 275 -2.54 -19.13 11.95
CA GLY A 275 -2.42 -20.51 12.44
C GLY A 275 -2.85 -20.70 13.91
N PRO A 276 -2.40 -19.85 14.86
CA PRO A 276 -2.84 -19.93 16.26
C PRO A 276 -4.34 -19.70 16.45
N GLU A 277 -4.95 -18.76 15.74
CA GLU A 277 -6.39 -18.45 15.80
C GLU A 277 -7.25 -19.59 15.22
N LEU A 278 -6.72 -20.28 14.20
CA LEU A 278 -7.44 -21.32 13.45
C LEU A 278 -7.23 -22.74 14.01
N ALA A 279 -6.38 -22.91 15.03
CA ALA A 279 -5.99 -24.22 15.54
C ALA A 279 -7.18 -25.09 15.97
N ASP A 280 -8.11 -24.51 16.74
CA ASP A 280 -9.29 -25.24 17.23
C ASP A 280 -10.22 -25.65 16.08
N ALA A 281 -10.36 -24.80 15.05
CA ALA A 281 -11.20 -25.09 13.89
C ALA A 281 -10.65 -26.24 13.04
N PHE A 282 -9.32 -26.41 12.98
CA PHE A 282 -8.73 -27.62 12.38
C PHE A 282 -8.90 -28.85 13.27
N ALA A 283 -8.78 -28.69 14.60
CA ALA A 283 -8.88 -29.80 15.55
C ALA A 283 -10.29 -30.39 15.63
N ASP A 284 -11.33 -29.55 15.56
CA ASP A 284 -12.73 -29.97 15.65
C ASP A 284 -13.42 -30.23 14.29
N GLY A 285 -12.68 -30.08 13.19
CA GLY A 285 -13.15 -30.37 11.84
C GLY A 285 -14.02 -29.28 11.21
N ARG A 286 -14.09 -28.06 11.78
CA ARG A 286 -14.67 -26.92 11.05
C ARG A 286 -13.86 -26.56 9.80
N LEU A 287 -12.55 -26.79 9.82
CA LEU A 287 -11.65 -26.65 8.68
C LEU A 287 -10.93 -27.97 8.39
N VAL A 288 -10.83 -28.31 7.11
CA VAL A 288 -9.99 -29.42 6.62
C VAL A 288 -9.08 -28.95 5.50
N ARG A 289 -7.84 -29.43 5.45
CA ARG A 289 -6.91 -29.12 4.34
C ARG A 289 -7.20 -30.03 3.15
N LEU A 290 -7.39 -29.45 1.97
CA LEU A 290 -7.70 -30.16 0.72
C LEU A 290 -6.53 -30.22 -0.26
N GLY A 291 -5.40 -29.59 0.09
CA GLY A 291 -4.22 -29.48 -0.77
C GLY A 291 -4.08 -28.07 -1.33
N THR A 292 -3.68 -27.98 -2.60
CA THR A 292 -3.47 -26.70 -3.29
C THR A 292 -4.15 -26.69 -4.65
N THR A 293 -4.31 -25.51 -5.26
CA THR A 293 -4.70 -25.42 -6.67
C THR A 293 -3.69 -26.14 -7.56
N ALA A 294 -4.15 -26.66 -8.70
CA ALA A 294 -3.30 -27.33 -9.70
C ALA A 294 -2.51 -26.35 -10.58
N PHE A 295 -2.74 -25.05 -10.41
CA PHE A 295 -2.13 -23.96 -11.13
C PHE A 295 -1.64 -22.88 -10.15
N ASP A 296 -0.68 -22.09 -10.62
CA ASP A 296 -0.18 -20.94 -9.89
C ASP A 296 -1.10 -19.72 -10.08
N THR A 297 -1.18 -18.92 -9.02
CA THR A 297 -1.76 -17.58 -9.04
C THR A 297 -0.68 -16.52 -8.97
N TRP A 298 -0.99 -15.32 -9.44
CA TRP A 298 -0.04 -14.22 -9.57
C TRP A 298 -0.36 -13.12 -8.56
N PRO A 299 0.48 -12.87 -7.53
CA PRO A 299 0.31 -11.72 -6.67
C PRO A 299 0.44 -10.42 -7.47
N THR A 300 -0.53 -9.54 -7.30
CA THR A 300 -0.52 -8.17 -7.82
C THR A 300 0.29 -7.25 -6.90
N ALA A 301 0.41 -5.97 -7.25
CA ALA A 301 1.03 -4.94 -6.40
C ALA A 301 0.40 -4.84 -4.99
N ALA A 302 -0.85 -5.31 -4.81
CA ALA A 302 -1.52 -5.37 -3.52
C ALA A 302 -0.99 -6.48 -2.59
N ILE A 303 -0.18 -7.41 -3.12
CA ILE A 303 0.28 -8.67 -2.51
C ILE A 303 -0.86 -9.65 -2.28
N ARG A 304 -1.86 -9.26 -1.47
CA ARG A 304 -3.02 -10.07 -1.06
C ARG A 304 -4.11 -10.23 -2.13
N THR A 305 -3.97 -9.59 -3.29
CA THR A 305 -4.85 -9.82 -4.44
C THR A 305 -4.09 -10.61 -5.49
N LEU A 306 -4.58 -11.80 -5.79
CA LEU A 306 -3.95 -12.75 -6.71
C LEU A 306 -4.80 -12.89 -7.98
N TYR A 307 -4.15 -12.91 -9.14
CA TYR A 307 -4.80 -13.20 -10.41
C TYR A 307 -4.64 -14.68 -10.78
N ALA A 308 -5.73 -15.34 -11.15
CA ALA A 308 -5.77 -16.68 -11.71
C ALA A 308 -6.07 -16.56 -13.22
N PRO A 309 -5.05 -16.43 -14.10
CA PRO A 309 -5.25 -16.11 -15.52
C PRO A 309 -6.06 -17.16 -16.27
N GLY A 310 -5.90 -18.45 -15.94
CA GLY A 310 -6.66 -19.54 -16.57
C GLY A 310 -8.16 -19.53 -16.24
N HIS A 311 -8.57 -18.79 -15.22
CA HIS A 311 -9.96 -18.62 -14.80
C HIS A 311 -10.48 -17.20 -15.02
N ASP A 312 -9.61 -16.31 -15.52
CA ASP A 312 -9.82 -14.87 -15.60
C ASP A 312 -10.48 -14.30 -14.32
N LEU A 313 -9.82 -14.54 -13.18
CA LEU A 313 -10.39 -14.24 -11.88
C LEU A 313 -9.36 -13.62 -10.94
N PHE A 314 -9.76 -12.55 -10.25
CA PHE A 314 -8.99 -12.00 -9.14
C PHE A 314 -9.57 -12.48 -7.79
N LEU A 315 -8.69 -12.88 -6.89
CA LEU A 315 -9.00 -13.30 -5.53
C LEU A 315 -8.28 -12.39 -4.56
N LYS A 316 -9.02 -11.63 -3.75
CA LYS A 316 -8.46 -10.74 -2.72
C LYS A 316 -8.65 -11.40 -1.36
N PHE A 317 -7.56 -11.58 -0.63
CA PHE A 317 -7.54 -12.26 0.67
C PHE A 317 -7.29 -11.26 1.79
N SER A 318 -7.70 -11.59 3.01
CA SER A 318 -7.07 -10.99 4.18
C SER A 318 -5.59 -11.35 4.27
N LEU A 319 -4.81 -10.44 4.82
CA LEU A 319 -3.40 -10.60 5.13
C LEU A 319 -3.03 -9.74 6.33
N ASP A 320 -2.79 -10.36 7.49
CA ASP A 320 -2.50 -9.70 8.77
C ASP A 320 -1.08 -9.17 8.85
N VAL A 321 -0.74 -8.33 7.88
CA VAL A 321 0.54 -7.67 7.71
C VAL A 321 0.27 -6.20 7.48
N ARG A 322 0.99 -5.35 8.22
CA ARG A 322 1.00 -3.91 7.93
C ARG A 322 1.74 -3.67 6.63
N ILE A 323 1.04 -3.12 5.63
CA ILE A 323 1.63 -2.67 4.35
C ILE A 323 1.29 -1.20 4.20
N THR A 324 2.33 -0.36 4.14
CA THR A 324 2.25 1.09 4.29
C THR A 324 1.58 1.47 5.62
N ASN A 325 0.45 2.17 5.61
CA ASN A 325 -0.20 2.68 6.82
C ASN A 325 -1.17 1.67 7.46
N ASP A 326 -1.59 0.63 6.73
CA ASP A 326 -2.74 -0.19 7.12
C ASP A 326 -2.38 -1.66 7.26
N ILE A 327 -3.01 -2.34 8.22
CA ILE A 327 -3.06 -3.80 8.25
C ILE A 327 -3.96 -4.26 7.11
N ARG A 328 -3.45 -5.16 6.28
CA ARG A 328 -4.14 -5.61 5.06
C ARG A 328 -5.15 -6.73 5.35
N ARG A 329 -6.00 -6.50 6.33
CA ARG A 329 -7.20 -7.28 6.61
C ARG A 329 -8.36 -6.86 5.70
N LEU A 330 -9.24 -7.79 5.34
CA LEU A 330 -10.58 -7.49 4.83
C LEU A 330 -11.50 -7.34 6.04
N TRP A 331 -11.78 -6.09 6.40
CA TRP A 331 -12.58 -5.81 7.60
C TRP A 331 -14.03 -6.19 7.38
N ARG A 332 -14.66 -6.71 8.43
CA ARG A 332 -16.06 -7.13 8.37
C ARG A 332 -16.98 -6.00 7.94
N HIS A 333 -16.76 -4.79 8.43
CA HIS A 333 -17.59 -3.64 8.09
C HIS A 333 -17.49 -3.24 6.61
N ASP A 334 -16.30 -3.38 6.00
CA ASP A 334 -16.10 -3.10 4.58
C ASP A 334 -16.77 -4.18 3.71
N LEU A 335 -16.61 -5.45 4.09
CA LEU A 335 -17.25 -6.58 3.39
C LEU A 335 -18.78 -6.48 3.41
N LEU A 336 -19.36 -6.09 4.54
CA LEU A 336 -20.82 -5.88 4.67
C LEU A 336 -21.33 -4.69 3.83
N ALA A 337 -20.46 -3.74 3.47
CA ALA A 337 -20.81 -2.62 2.61
C ALA A 337 -20.53 -2.88 1.11
N LEU A 338 -19.79 -3.95 0.79
CA LEU A 338 -19.20 -4.22 -0.51
C LEU A 338 -20.21 -4.19 -1.65
N ARG A 339 -21.33 -4.90 -1.51
CA ARG A 339 -22.36 -4.99 -2.56
C ARG A 339 -22.98 -3.65 -2.88
N ARG A 340 -23.16 -2.80 -1.86
CA ARG A 340 -23.71 -1.45 -2.03
C ARG A 340 -22.73 -0.56 -2.78
N THR A 341 -21.45 -0.57 -2.41
CA THR A 341 -20.44 0.26 -3.07
C THR A 341 -20.18 -0.21 -4.49
N ASP A 342 -20.03 -1.51 -4.70
CA ASP A 342 -19.82 -2.12 -6.03
C ASP A 342 -20.98 -1.84 -6.99
N ALA A 343 -22.23 -2.05 -6.55
CA ALA A 343 -23.41 -1.79 -7.38
C ALA A 343 -23.53 -0.30 -7.76
N ALA A 344 -23.18 0.62 -6.86
CA ALA A 344 -23.19 2.06 -7.16
C ALA A 344 -22.16 2.43 -8.24
N VAL A 345 -20.97 1.82 -8.21
CA VAL A 345 -19.95 2.01 -9.26
C VAL A 345 -20.41 1.41 -10.57
N CYS A 346 -20.94 0.19 -10.58
CA CYS A 346 -21.48 -0.46 -11.78
C CYS A 346 -22.53 0.43 -12.45
N ALA A 347 -23.52 0.89 -11.69
CA ALA A 347 -24.56 1.80 -12.19
C ALA A 347 -23.98 3.11 -12.74
N ALA A 348 -22.94 3.67 -12.10
CA ALA A 348 -22.29 4.86 -12.59
C ALA A 348 -21.61 4.63 -13.96
N PHE A 349 -20.93 3.49 -14.12
CA PHE A 349 -20.18 3.15 -15.33
C PHE A 349 -21.10 2.74 -16.49
N GLU A 350 -22.22 2.08 -16.22
CA GLU A 350 -23.21 1.72 -17.24
C GLU A 350 -23.78 2.94 -17.98
N THR A 351 -23.81 4.10 -17.34
CA THR A 351 -24.29 5.35 -17.96
C THR A 351 -23.21 6.12 -18.72
N PHE A 352 -21.95 5.67 -18.66
CA PHE A 352 -20.84 6.37 -19.26
C PHE A 352 -20.69 6.02 -20.74
N GLU A 353 -20.73 7.04 -21.61
CA GLU A 353 -20.45 6.85 -23.04
C GLU A 353 -18.94 6.72 -23.27
N GLY A 354 -18.46 5.49 -23.41
CA GLY A 354 -17.06 5.20 -23.68
C GLY A 354 -16.67 3.81 -23.17
N PRO A 355 -15.36 3.49 -23.16
CA PRO A 355 -14.90 2.18 -22.76
C PRO A 355 -14.35 2.08 -21.31
N PRO A 356 -14.64 2.95 -20.31
CA PRO A 356 -14.09 2.69 -18.99
C PRO A 356 -14.66 1.40 -18.42
N ALA A 357 -13.85 0.67 -17.66
CA ALA A 357 -14.27 -0.59 -17.06
C ALA A 357 -14.11 -0.58 -15.54
N TRP A 358 -15.02 -1.25 -14.87
CA TRP A 358 -14.95 -1.56 -13.45
C TRP A 358 -14.69 -3.06 -13.30
N LEU A 359 -13.65 -3.41 -12.56
CA LEU A 359 -13.39 -4.80 -12.14
C LEU A 359 -14.20 -5.05 -10.87
N GLY A 360 -15.44 -5.49 -11.06
CA GLY A 360 -16.44 -5.62 -10.01
C GLY A 360 -16.11 -6.68 -8.97
N ASP A 361 -16.41 -6.36 -7.71
CA ASP A 361 -16.29 -7.25 -6.57
C ASP A 361 -17.59 -8.06 -6.41
N ARG A 362 -17.64 -9.23 -7.05
CA ARG A 362 -18.86 -10.07 -7.21
C ARG A 362 -19.47 -10.49 -5.88
N GLY A 363 -18.61 -10.82 -4.91
CA GLY A 363 -19.00 -11.36 -3.62
C GLY A 363 -17.79 -11.79 -2.78
N TYR A 364 -18.06 -12.26 -1.57
CA TYR A 364 -17.04 -12.79 -0.66
C TYR A 364 -17.53 -14.05 0.05
N ARG A 365 -16.58 -14.91 0.44
CA ARG A 365 -16.81 -16.09 1.29
C ARG A 365 -15.86 -16.06 2.47
N THR A 366 -16.34 -16.43 3.65
CA THR A 366 -15.58 -16.52 4.90
C THR A 366 -16.24 -17.50 5.88
N ALA A 367 -15.70 -17.60 7.10
CA ALA A 367 -16.23 -18.39 8.20
C ALA A 367 -16.76 -17.50 9.34
N ASP A 368 -17.86 -17.89 9.98
CA ASP A 368 -18.47 -17.13 11.08
C ASP A 368 -17.53 -16.94 12.30
N PHE A 369 -16.68 -17.93 12.58
CA PHE A 369 -15.76 -17.96 13.72
C PHE A 369 -14.43 -17.24 13.46
N ALA A 370 -14.12 -16.90 12.21
CA ALA A 370 -12.86 -16.28 11.80
C ALA A 370 -13.10 -15.33 10.60
N PHE A 371 -14.14 -14.49 10.73
CA PHE A 371 -14.75 -13.73 9.63
C PHE A 371 -13.73 -12.93 8.82
N GLU A 372 -12.81 -12.25 9.49
CA GLU A 372 -11.85 -11.41 8.81
C GLU A 372 -10.62 -12.23 8.39
N ALA A 373 -10.13 -13.12 9.23
CA ALA A 373 -8.90 -13.88 8.98
C ALA A 373 -9.01 -14.82 7.75
N LEU A 374 -10.20 -15.36 7.48
CA LEU A 374 -10.47 -16.31 6.39
C LEU A 374 -11.19 -15.71 5.18
N ALA A 375 -11.44 -14.39 5.17
CA ALA A 375 -12.17 -13.77 4.08
C ALA A 375 -11.41 -13.86 2.74
N VAL A 376 -12.15 -14.27 1.72
CA VAL A 376 -11.75 -14.15 0.31
C VAL A 376 -12.85 -13.44 -0.48
N LEU A 377 -12.47 -12.41 -1.20
CA LEU A 377 -13.30 -11.64 -2.12
C LEU A 377 -13.03 -12.07 -3.56
N VAL A 378 -14.11 -12.20 -4.34
CA VAL A 378 -14.13 -12.59 -5.75
C VAL A 378 -14.27 -11.33 -6.61
N ARG A 379 -13.29 -11.07 -7.48
CA ARG A 379 -13.28 -9.91 -8.38
C ARG A 379 -13.20 -10.32 -9.85
N ASP A 380 -13.94 -9.60 -10.70
CA ASP A 380 -13.92 -9.73 -12.16
C ASP A 380 -12.49 -9.70 -12.71
N GLY A 381 -12.18 -10.61 -13.64
CA GLY A 381 -11.03 -10.52 -14.53
C GLY A 381 -11.25 -9.55 -15.69
N PHE A 382 -10.49 -9.76 -16.77
CA PHE A 382 -10.46 -8.86 -17.93
C PHE A 382 -11.48 -9.22 -19.02
N GLU A 383 -11.99 -10.44 -19.05
CA GLU A 383 -12.93 -10.93 -20.05
C GLU A 383 -14.22 -10.12 -20.02
N GLY A 384 -14.62 -9.60 -21.19
CA GLY A 384 -15.78 -8.73 -21.32
C GLY A 384 -15.62 -7.33 -20.69
N ARG A 385 -14.43 -6.99 -20.16
CA ARG A 385 -14.10 -5.67 -19.59
C ARG A 385 -13.01 -4.96 -20.39
N LEU A 386 -12.03 -5.69 -20.87
CA LEU A 386 -10.89 -5.18 -21.63
C LEU A 386 -11.22 -5.06 -23.13
N LEU A 387 -10.84 -3.96 -23.76
CA LEU A 387 -10.98 -3.79 -25.20
C LEU A 387 -10.18 -4.85 -25.97
N PRO A 388 -10.72 -5.42 -27.08
CA PRO A 388 -10.02 -6.41 -27.87
C PRO A 388 -8.65 -5.91 -28.35
N GLY A 389 -7.60 -6.70 -28.07
CA GLY A 389 -6.22 -6.38 -28.47
C GLY A 389 -5.53 -5.32 -27.61
N ALA A 390 -6.20 -4.75 -26.60
CA ALA A 390 -5.58 -3.85 -25.64
C ALA A 390 -4.83 -4.63 -24.55
N THR A 391 -3.79 -4.03 -23.99
CA THR A 391 -2.99 -4.61 -22.89
C THR A 391 -3.13 -3.75 -21.63
N PRO A 392 -3.70 -4.26 -20.52
CA PRO A 392 -3.86 -3.49 -19.29
C PRO A 392 -2.51 -3.34 -18.58
N LEU A 393 -2.14 -2.13 -18.18
CA LEU A 393 -0.91 -1.85 -17.43
C LEU A 393 -1.26 -1.11 -16.14
N LEU A 394 -0.65 -1.52 -15.03
CA LEU A 394 -0.80 -0.81 -13.77
C LEU A 394 -0.25 0.62 -13.87
N ALA A 395 -1.05 1.64 -13.52
CA ALA A 395 -0.61 3.02 -13.58
C ALA A 395 0.61 3.27 -12.66
N ALA A 396 0.64 2.67 -11.46
CA ALA A 396 1.82 2.69 -10.59
C ALA A 396 3.06 2.08 -11.26
N GLY A 397 2.87 1.02 -12.06
CA GLY A 397 3.94 0.36 -12.80
C GLY A 397 4.52 1.25 -13.89
N LEU A 398 3.69 2.05 -14.57
CA LEU A 398 4.14 3.06 -15.53
C LEU A 398 5.03 4.13 -14.85
N VAL A 399 4.66 4.57 -13.64
CA VAL A 399 5.44 5.56 -12.86
C VAL A 399 6.78 4.99 -12.39
N GLU A 400 6.80 3.74 -11.94
CA GLU A 400 8.05 3.07 -11.53
C GLU A 400 8.96 2.83 -12.74
N GLY A 401 8.39 2.40 -13.87
CA GLY A 401 9.10 1.98 -15.06
C GLY A 401 9.46 0.50 -15.05
N PHE A 402 9.40 -0.12 -16.22
CA PHE A 402 9.77 -1.51 -16.45
C PHE A 402 10.14 -1.69 -17.93
N ASP A 403 10.90 -2.75 -18.23
CA ASP A 403 11.29 -3.05 -19.60
C ASP A 403 10.06 -3.26 -20.51
N GLY A 404 10.00 -2.53 -21.62
CA GLY A 404 8.85 -2.50 -22.53
C GLY A 404 7.75 -1.47 -22.17
N SER A 405 7.95 -0.64 -21.15
CA SER A 405 6.98 0.42 -20.79
C SER A 405 6.66 1.32 -21.99
N PRO A 406 5.37 1.64 -22.24
CA PRO A 406 4.99 2.52 -23.35
C PRO A 406 5.53 3.96 -23.18
N LEU A 407 5.79 4.40 -21.94
CA LEU A 407 6.36 5.72 -21.68
C LEU A 407 7.77 5.89 -22.24
N ASP A 408 8.54 4.80 -22.33
CA ASP A 408 9.91 4.81 -22.85
C ASP A 408 9.94 4.78 -24.39
N ARG A 409 8.82 4.40 -25.03
CA ARG A 409 8.72 4.20 -26.48
C ARG A 409 7.90 5.26 -27.20
N THR A 410 7.15 6.09 -26.47
CA THR A 410 6.31 7.12 -27.09
C THR A 410 7.16 8.16 -27.82
N THR A 411 6.85 8.39 -29.09
CA THR A 411 7.49 9.42 -29.93
C THR A 411 6.74 10.75 -29.89
N ASP A 412 5.52 10.77 -29.36
CA ASP A 412 4.69 11.96 -29.18
C ASP A 412 4.14 11.95 -27.75
N PRO A 413 4.90 12.48 -26.78
CA PRO A 413 4.50 12.46 -25.38
C PRO A 413 3.28 13.35 -25.10
N GLU A 414 3.04 14.41 -25.89
CA GLU A 414 1.86 15.26 -25.74
C GLU A 414 0.59 14.51 -26.15
N ALA A 415 0.61 13.82 -27.30
CA ALA A 415 -0.52 13.01 -27.74
C ALA A 415 -0.78 11.83 -26.79
N TRP A 416 0.28 11.16 -26.32
CA TRP A 416 0.15 10.08 -25.34
C TRP A 416 -0.51 10.56 -24.05
N TRP A 417 -0.09 11.73 -23.53
CA TRP A 417 -0.66 12.31 -22.32
C TRP A 417 -2.11 12.74 -22.49
N ALA A 418 -2.45 13.35 -23.63
CA ALA A 418 -3.84 13.69 -23.95
C ALA A 418 -4.73 12.45 -24.02
N ALA A 419 -4.24 11.35 -24.63
CA ALA A 419 -4.93 10.07 -24.67
C ALA A 419 -5.11 9.48 -23.26
N TYR A 420 -4.07 9.51 -22.42
CA TYR A 420 -4.15 9.08 -21.03
C TYR A 420 -5.24 9.81 -20.25
N LEU A 421 -5.21 11.15 -20.32
CA LEU A 421 -6.17 12.03 -19.64
C LEU A 421 -7.61 11.74 -20.08
N ALA A 422 -7.83 11.55 -21.39
CA ALA A 422 -9.15 11.26 -21.96
C ALA A 422 -9.74 9.92 -21.48
N GLN A 423 -8.90 8.95 -21.10
CA GLN A 423 -9.38 7.68 -20.53
C GLN A 423 -9.59 7.76 -19.02
N VAL A 424 -8.74 8.48 -18.30
CA VAL A 424 -8.70 8.44 -16.83
C VAL A 424 -9.61 9.48 -16.17
N VAL A 425 -9.69 10.70 -16.70
CA VAL A 425 -10.38 11.81 -16.02
C VAL A 425 -11.90 11.72 -16.13
N PRO A 426 -12.49 11.53 -17.32
CA PRO A 426 -13.94 11.59 -17.48
C PRO A 426 -14.75 10.60 -16.62
N PRO A 427 -14.38 9.31 -16.50
CA PRO A 427 -15.20 8.35 -15.75
C PRO A 427 -15.29 8.69 -14.27
N VAL A 428 -14.18 9.14 -13.67
CA VAL A 428 -14.08 9.49 -12.25
C VAL A 428 -14.91 10.73 -11.93
N LEU A 429 -14.82 11.77 -12.77
CA LEU A 429 -15.61 12.99 -12.58
C LEU A 429 -17.10 12.76 -12.80
N THR A 430 -17.45 11.92 -13.79
CA THR A 430 -18.84 11.60 -14.10
C THR A 430 -19.48 10.79 -12.98
N ALA A 431 -18.77 9.78 -12.44
CA ALA A 431 -19.22 9.01 -11.29
C ALA A 431 -19.49 9.91 -10.06
N PHE A 432 -18.59 10.86 -9.80
CA PHE A 432 -18.77 11.82 -8.69
C PHE A 432 -19.95 12.77 -8.92
N ALA A 433 -19.99 13.43 -10.08
CA ALA A 433 -20.92 14.53 -10.33
C ALA A 433 -22.36 14.04 -10.55
N ARG A 434 -22.54 12.92 -11.26
CA ARG A 434 -23.88 12.42 -11.64
C ARG A 434 -24.43 11.38 -10.69
N HIS A 435 -23.55 10.59 -10.05
CA HIS A 435 -23.96 9.43 -9.25
C HIS A 435 -23.57 9.53 -7.78
N GLY A 436 -22.80 10.57 -7.39
CA GLY A 436 -22.33 10.71 -6.01
C GLY A 436 -21.37 9.59 -5.60
N VAL A 437 -20.65 9.00 -6.56
CA VAL A 437 -19.68 7.93 -6.34
C VAL A 437 -18.26 8.51 -6.40
N VAL A 438 -17.54 8.42 -5.28
CA VAL A 438 -16.15 8.85 -5.16
C VAL A 438 -15.26 7.63 -5.36
N ILE A 439 -14.71 7.48 -6.56
CA ILE A 439 -13.76 6.42 -6.90
C ILE A 439 -12.39 6.78 -6.34
N GLU A 440 -11.74 5.84 -5.65
CA GLU A 440 -10.36 5.99 -5.21
C GLU A 440 -9.37 5.70 -6.34
N ALA A 441 -9.38 6.58 -7.36
CA ALA A 441 -8.59 6.43 -8.59
C ALA A 441 -7.10 6.75 -8.41
N HIS A 442 -6.47 6.23 -7.36
CA HIS A 442 -5.03 6.31 -7.16
C HIS A 442 -4.28 5.30 -8.05
N LEU A 443 -2.96 5.44 -8.19
CA LEU A 443 -2.16 4.67 -9.16
C LEU A 443 -2.30 3.14 -9.06
N GLN A 444 -2.48 2.61 -7.85
CA GLN A 444 -2.56 1.16 -7.64
C GLN A 444 -3.97 0.57 -7.92
N ASN A 445 -4.99 1.42 -7.97
CA ASN A 445 -6.39 1.05 -8.24
C ASN A 445 -6.82 1.39 -9.67
N THR A 446 -5.89 1.89 -10.49
CA THR A 446 -6.14 2.20 -11.90
C THR A 446 -5.20 1.39 -12.80
N LEU A 447 -5.78 0.67 -13.76
CA LEU A 447 -5.08 0.08 -14.88
C LEU A 447 -5.37 0.91 -16.13
N VAL A 448 -4.36 1.16 -16.94
CA VAL A 448 -4.51 1.84 -18.24
C VAL A 448 -4.19 0.84 -19.32
N ALA A 449 -5.20 0.50 -20.11
CA ALA A 449 -5.04 -0.38 -21.25
C ALA A 449 -4.53 0.40 -22.46
N VAL A 450 -3.49 -0.16 -23.09
CA VAL A 450 -2.84 0.42 -24.26
C VAL A 450 -3.05 -0.44 -25.50
N ASP A 451 -3.11 0.18 -26.67
CA ASP A 451 -3.10 -0.53 -27.94
C ASP A 451 -1.71 -1.11 -28.27
N ALA A 452 -1.57 -1.78 -29.43
CA ALA A 452 -0.31 -2.34 -29.89
C ALA A 452 0.81 -1.27 -30.07
N GLY A 453 0.44 0.00 -30.30
CA GLY A 453 1.36 1.13 -30.38
C GLY A 453 1.81 1.66 -29.01
N GLY A 454 1.15 1.25 -27.92
CA GLY A 454 1.38 1.77 -26.58
C GLY A 454 0.54 3.00 -26.23
N THR A 455 -0.44 3.37 -27.06
CA THR A 455 -1.34 4.51 -26.82
C THR A 455 -2.44 4.11 -25.84
N PRO A 456 -2.74 4.92 -24.80
CA PRO A 456 -3.86 4.66 -23.89
C PRO A 456 -5.19 4.67 -24.63
N VAL A 457 -5.97 3.60 -24.49
CA VAL A 457 -7.27 3.43 -25.17
C VAL A 457 -8.43 3.15 -24.20
N GLN A 458 -8.12 2.80 -22.96
CA GLN A 458 -9.13 2.50 -21.94
C GLN A 458 -8.53 2.62 -20.53
N ALA A 459 -9.34 3.05 -19.56
CA ALA A 459 -9.02 2.98 -18.14
C ALA A 459 -9.92 1.95 -17.44
N LEU A 460 -9.32 1.10 -16.61
CA LEU A 460 -10.01 0.15 -15.76
C LEU A 460 -9.73 0.49 -14.30
N TYR A 461 -10.77 0.43 -13.47
CA TYR A 461 -10.69 0.70 -12.03
C TYR A 461 -11.08 -0.53 -11.24
N ARG A 462 -10.59 -0.60 -10.00
CA ARG A 462 -10.86 -1.70 -9.07
C ARG A 462 -10.91 -1.19 -7.63
N ASP A 463 -11.31 -2.07 -6.72
CA ASP A 463 -11.29 -1.87 -5.25
C ASP A 463 -12.50 -1.13 -4.68
N ALA A 464 -13.62 -1.85 -4.54
CA ALA A 464 -14.87 -1.30 -4.01
C ALA A 464 -14.77 -0.85 -2.54
N GLU A 465 -13.84 -1.40 -1.76
CA GLU A 465 -13.59 -1.04 -0.35
C GLU A 465 -13.14 0.43 -0.20
N GLY A 466 -12.41 0.95 -1.19
CA GLY A 466 -11.92 2.34 -1.21
C GLY A 466 -12.97 3.37 -1.62
N VAL A 467 -14.08 2.93 -2.23
CA VAL A 467 -15.13 3.79 -2.76
C VAL A 467 -15.90 4.46 -1.62
N LYS A 468 -16.25 5.73 -1.81
CA LYS A 468 -17.16 6.46 -0.91
C LYS A 468 -18.38 6.94 -1.68
N LEU A 469 -19.51 6.99 -1.00
CA LEU A 469 -20.78 7.45 -1.56
C LEU A 469 -21.18 8.75 -0.85
N LEU A 470 -21.62 9.76 -1.60
CA LEU A 470 -22.05 11.04 -1.04
C LEU A 470 -23.20 10.98 -0.02
N PRO A 471 -24.06 9.94 0.02
CA PRO A 471 -24.97 9.73 1.16
C PRO A 471 -24.26 9.43 2.49
N ASP A 472 -23.02 8.95 2.46
CA ASP A 472 -22.24 8.54 3.64
C ASP A 472 -21.12 9.54 3.99
N VAL A 473 -20.77 10.46 3.08
CA VAL A 473 -19.73 11.47 3.29
C VAL A 473 -20.14 12.83 2.73
N GLU A 474 -19.72 13.90 3.40
CA GLU A 474 -19.92 15.27 2.89
C GLU A 474 -19.30 15.46 1.51
N ARG A 475 -19.99 16.16 0.61
CA ARG A 475 -19.53 16.38 -0.77
C ARG A 475 -18.15 17.02 -0.85
N ALA A 476 -17.85 17.96 0.06
CA ALA A 476 -16.54 18.58 0.15
C ALA A 476 -15.43 17.58 0.51
N ALA A 477 -15.69 16.66 1.45
CA ALA A 477 -14.74 15.61 1.82
C ALA A 477 -14.57 14.58 0.69
N GLY A 478 -15.66 14.22 0.01
CA GLY A 478 -15.62 13.38 -1.19
C GLY A 478 -14.79 14.02 -2.32
N TRP A 479 -14.96 15.32 -2.55
CA TRP A 479 -14.17 16.07 -3.53
C TRP A 479 -12.69 16.16 -3.15
N GLU A 480 -12.36 16.44 -1.88
CA GLU A 480 -10.97 16.47 -1.41
C GLU A 480 -10.28 15.13 -1.64
N ARG A 481 -10.95 14.01 -1.30
CA ARG A 481 -10.44 12.66 -1.56
C ARG A 481 -10.25 12.41 -3.05
N LEU A 482 -11.22 12.79 -3.89
CA LEU A 482 -11.12 12.67 -5.35
C LEU A 482 -9.91 13.44 -5.88
N VAL A 483 -9.74 14.70 -5.49
CA VAL A 483 -8.61 15.54 -5.92
C VAL A 483 -7.29 14.94 -5.47
N TYR A 484 -7.18 14.47 -4.23
CA TYR A 484 -5.97 13.80 -3.76
C TYR A 484 -5.65 12.56 -4.59
N CYS A 485 -6.62 11.67 -4.80
CA CYS A 485 -6.39 10.41 -5.51
C CYS A 485 -6.10 10.62 -7.00
N LEU A 486 -6.96 11.38 -7.69
CA LEU A 486 -6.86 11.61 -9.12
C LEU A 486 -5.72 12.57 -9.46
N VAL A 487 -5.60 13.71 -8.80
CA VAL A 487 -4.63 14.75 -9.22
C VAL A 487 -3.27 14.52 -8.56
N VAL A 488 -3.22 14.42 -7.24
CA VAL A 488 -1.96 14.43 -6.48
C VAL A 488 -1.26 13.08 -6.54
N ASN A 489 -1.96 12.01 -6.19
CA ASN A 489 -1.37 10.67 -6.14
C ASN A 489 -1.18 10.06 -7.54
N HIS A 490 -2.00 10.45 -8.51
CA HIS A 490 -2.06 9.81 -9.83
C HIS A 490 -1.54 10.69 -10.96
N LEU A 491 -2.31 11.70 -11.42
CA LEU A 491 -1.92 12.49 -12.60
C LEU A 491 -0.57 13.18 -12.40
N GLY A 492 -0.28 13.67 -11.19
CA GLY A 492 1.01 14.29 -10.89
C GLY A 492 2.21 13.35 -11.02
N GLU A 493 2.06 12.09 -10.61
CA GLU A 493 3.14 11.11 -10.73
C GLU A 493 3.35 10.65 -12.18
N ILE A 494 2.27 10.48 -12.96
CA ILE A 494 2.37 10.14 -14.40
C ILE A 494 2.96 11.32 -15.18
N ALA A 495 2.46 12.54 -14.95
CA ALA A 495 2.99 13.75 -15.54
C ALA A 495 4.48 13.95 -15.22
N GLY A 496 4.88 13.72 -13.97
CA GLY A 496 6.28 13.75 -13.54
C GLY A 496 7.13 12.67 -14.22
N ALA A 497 6.64 11.44 -14.29
CA ALA A 497 7.33 10.33 -14.96
C ALA A 497 7.50 10.54 -16.47
N LEU A 498 6.54 11.23 -17.10
CA LEU A 498 6.59 11.58 -18.52
C LEU A 498 7.56 12.74 -18.78
N ALA A 499 7.51 13.81 -17.96
CA ALA A 499 8.42 14.95 -18.07
C ALA A 499 9.89 14.58 -17.79
N GLU A 500 10.14 13.59 -16.91
CA GLU A 500 11.47 13.03 -16.65
C GLU A 500 12.06 12.34 -17.89
N ARG A 501 11.23 11.67 -18.68
CA ARG A 501 11.62 10.97 -19.93
C ARG A 501 11.72 11.91 -21.12
N HIS A 502 10.93 12.98 -21.13
CA HIS A 502 10.80 13.91 -22.24
C HIS A 502 11.07 15.35 -21.76
N PRO A 503 12.35 15.74 -21.57
CA PRO A 503 12.69 17.09 -21.11
C PRO A 503 12.11 18.18 -22.02
N GLY A 504 11.43 19.15 -21.43
CA GLY A 504 10.77 20.25 -22.14
C GLY A 504 9.26 20.08 -22.31
N LEU A 505 8.71 18.89 -22.03
CA LEU A 505 7.27 18.69 -21.96
C LEU A 505 6.66 19.43 -20.76
N ASP A 506 5.65 20.26 -21.01
CA ASP A 506 4.76 20.77 -19.97
C ASP A 506 3.42 20.01 -20.01
N PRO A 507 3.16 19.09 -19.06
CA PRO A 507 1.96 18.25 -19.06
C PRO A 507 0.70 18.98 -18.58
N TRP A 508 0.85 20.11 -17.88
CA TRP A 508 -0.25 20.73 -17.15
C TRP A 508 -1.29 21.46 -18.02
N PRO A 509 -0.93 22.12 -19.14
CA PRO A 509 -1.91 22.69 -20.07
C PRO A 509 -2.93 21.66 -20.56
N ALA A 510 -2.50 20.43 -20.88
CA ALA A 510 -3.40 19.37 -21.31
C ALA A 510 -4.32 18.91 -20.18
N ALA A 511 -3.78 18.73 -18.96
CA ALA A 511 -4.57 18.34 -17.79
C ALA A 511 -5.63 19.40 -17.42
N ARG A 512 -5.26 20.69 -17.47
CA ARG A 512 -6.21 21.80 -17.25
C ARG A 512 -7.33 21.79 -18.28
N ARG A 513 -6.99 21.64 -19.57
CA ARG A 513 -7.98 21.56 -20.66
C ARG A 513 -8.92 20.37 -20.47
N GLU A 514 -8.40 19.21 -20.06
CA GLU A 514 -9.24 18.05 -19.82
C GLU A 514 -10.22 18.28 -18.68
N LEU A 515 -9.74 18.73 -17.50
CA LEU A 515 -10.61 19.02 -16.36
C LEU A 515 -11.67 20.07 -16.71
N ALA A 516 -11.30 21.16 -17.38
CA ALA A 516 -12.21 22.25 -17.72
C ALA A 516 -13.32 21.87 -18.73
N ARG A 517 -13.27 20.69 -19.36
CA ARG A 517 -14.33 20.20 -20.25
C ARG A 517 -15.55 19.67 -19.49
N HIS A 518 -15.39 19.36 -18.21
CA HIS A 518 -16.42 18.72 -17.39
C HIS A 518 -17.18 19.77 -16.58
N ASP A 519 -18.51 19.70 -16.61
CA ASP A 519 -19.39 20.59 -15.85
C ASP A 519 -19.51 20.13 -14.38
N VAL A 520 -18.42 20.31 -13.63
CA VAL A 520 -18.36 20.01 -12.19
C VAL A 520 -18.05 21.32 -11.44
N PRO A 521 -18.95 21.80 -10.56
CA PRO A 521 -18.83 23.12 -9.94
C PRO A 521 -17.48 23.39 -9.25
N GLU A 522 -16.91 22.35 -8.65
CA GLU A 522 -15.66 22.43 -7.90
C GLU A 522 -14.40 22.62 -8.77
N ILE A 523 -14.47 22.34 -10.08
CA ILE A 523 -13.31 22.42 -10.98
C ILE A 523 -12.77 23.84 -11.12
N SER A 524 -13.66 24.84 -11.19
CA SER A 524 -13.24 26.24 -11.28
C SER A 524 -12.40 26.65 -10.05
N ALA A 525 -12.80 26.21 -8.86
CA ALA A 525 -12.06 26.44 -7.62
C ALA A 525 -10.74 25.64 -7.60
N LEU A 526 -10.74 24.39 -8.06
CA LEU A 526 -9.53 23.57 -8.19
C LEU A 526 -8.48 24.23 -9.10
N LEU A 527 -8.87 24.76 -10.26
CA LEU A 527 -7.96 25.40 -11.21
C LEU A 527 -7.47 26.77 -10.72
N ALA A 528 -8.21 27.44 -9.85
CA ALA A 528 -7.83 28.72 -9.25
C ALA A 528 -7.01 28.58 -7.96
N SER A 529 -7.16 27.45 -7.26
CA SER A 529 -6.54 27.22 -5.95
C SER A 529 -5.02 27.29 -6.02
N PRO A 530 -4.34 28.01 -5.11
CA PRO A 530 -2.88 28.01 -5.04
C PRO A 530 -2.34 26.64 -4.61
N THR A 531 -3.15 25.81 -3.95
CA THR A 531 -2.68 24.60 -3.29
C THR A 531 -3.59 23.40 -3.48
N LEU A 532 -3.02 22.20 -3.39
CA LEU A 532 -3.68 20.89 -3.41
C LEU A 532 -3.49 20.16 -2.07
N PRO A 533 -4.41 19.26 -1.70
CA PRO A 533 -4.27 18.45 -0.48
C PRO A 533 -3.10 17.46 -0.60
N GLY A 534 -2.11 17.53 0.28
CA GLY A 534 -0.99 16.59 0.35
C GLY A 534 -0.98 15.77 1.63
N LYS A 535 -1.31 14.47 1.55
CA LYS A 535 -1.37 13.57 2.72
C LYS A 535 0.01 13.42 3.37
N THR A 536 0.11 13.68 4.68
CA THR A 536 1.39 13.64 5.43
C THR A 536 1.76 12.26 5.97
N ASN A 537 2.14 11.31 5.11
CA ASN A 537 2.41 9.94 5.55
C ASN A 537 3.60 9.83 6.52
N LEU A 538 4.62 10.69 6.44
CA LEU A 538 5.74 10.65 7.39
C LEU A 538 5.31 11.14 8.76
N LEU A 539 4.67 12.32 8.81
CA LEU A 539 4.22 12.89 10.08
C LEU A 539 3.13 12.04 10.72
N LEU A 540 2.16 11.55 9.94
CA LEU A 540 1.10 10.64 10.39
C LEU A 540 1.68 9.41 11.10
N ARG A 541 2.64 8.74 10.45
CA ARG A 541 3.30 7.56 11.03
C ARG A 541 4.19 7.91 12.22
N TRP A 542 4.86 9.06 12.20
CA TRP A 542 5.68 9.51 13.33
C TRP A 542 4.86 9.79 14.57
N THR A 543 3.72 10.46 14.43
CA THR A 543 2.84 10.83 15.56
C THR A 543 1.95 9.68 16.04
N GLY A 544 1.92 8.55 15.32
CA GLY A 544 1.01 7.44 15.63
C GLY A 544 -0.46 7.82 15.51
N ALA A 545 -0.77 8.85 14.70
CA ALA A 545 -2.14 9.30 14.51
C ALA A 545 -2.92 8.29 13.65
N ASP A 546 -4.22 8.17 13.89
CA ASP A 546 -5.09 7.32 13.07
C ASP A 546 -5.03 7.82 11.62
N GLY A 547 -5.13 6.91 10.64
CA GLY A 547 -5.23 7.27 9.23
C GLY A 547 -6.39 8.24 8.93
N ALA A 548 -7.44 8.24 9.77
CA ALA A 548 -8.54 9.22 9.71
C ALA A 548 -8.13 10.64 10.15
N ASP A 549 -7.09 10.78 10.98
CA ASP A 549 -6.51 12.05 11.43
C ASP A 549 -5.43 12.58 10.47
N ALA A 550 -5.33 11.99 9.28
CA ALA A 550 -4.37 12.40 8.27
C ALA A 550 -4.52 13.89 7.96
N ARG A 551 -3.47 14.65 8.30
CA ARG A 551 -3.41 16.06 7.97
C ARG A 551 -3.00 16.20 6.51
N TYR A 552 -3.66 17.12 5.79
CA TYR A 552 -3.21 17.54 4.47
C TYR A 552 -2.34 18.78 4.60
N LEU A 553 -1.15 18.74 4.01
CA LEU A 553 -0.35 19.94 3.78
C LEU A 553 -0.75 20.57 2.45
N PRO A 554 -0.77 21.92 2.37
CA PRO A 554 -1.04 22.62 1.13
C PRO A 554 0.16 22.48 0.17
N LEU A 555 0.06 21.57 -0.80
CA LEU A 555 1.06 21.41 -1.86
C LEU A 555 0.85 22.46 -2.95
N PRO A 556 1.90 23.00 -3.59
CA PRO A 556 1.72 23.87 -4.75
C PRO A 556 0.86 23.22 -5.82
N ASN A 557 -0.13 23.95 -6.35
CA ASN A 557 -1.02 23.44 -7.37
C ASN A 557 -0.47 23.68 -8.79
N PRO A 558 -0.01 22.64 -9.52
CA PRO A 558 0.50 22.81 -10.87
C PRO A 558 -0.61 23.03 -11.92
N LEU A 559 -1.88 22.81 -11.55
CA LEU A 559 -3.04 23.15 -12.39
C LEU A 559 -3.40 24.64 -12.34
N ARG A 560 -2.76 25.43 -11.48
CA ARG A 560 -3.00 26.87 -11.42
C ARG A 560 -2.34 27.55 -12.62
N CYS A 561 -3.12 28.28 -13.41
CA CYS A 561 -2.55 29.19 -14.40
C CYS A 561 -1.78 30.31 -13.67
N ALA A 562 -0.57 30.61 -14.14
CA ALA A 562 0.22 31.74 -13.69
C ALA A 562 -0.47 33.07 -14.03
#